data_AF-J9ZWP5-F1
#
_entry.id   AF-J9ZWP5-F1
#
_cell.length_a   1.000
_cell.length_b   1.000
_cell.length_c   1.000
_cell.angle_alpha   90.00
_cell.angle_beta   90.00
_cell.angle_gamma   90.00
#
_symmetry.space_group_name_H-M   'P 1'
#
loop_
_entity.id
_entity.type
_entity.pdbx_description
1 polymer ?
#
loop_
_entity_poly.entity_id
_entity_poly.type
_entity_poly.pdbx_seq_one_letter_code
_entity_poly.pdbx_strand_id
1 'polypeptide(L)'
;ATGVGWVYEYALVDRTGKNDLSQLRSLQDWFLKYELQTVPGVAEVATIGGMVKQYQVVVDPDKLRAFNIALAQVRRAIQAGNQESGGSVIDMGEAEYMVRATGYLRGLDDLSNVPIGVDSNGTPILLSDIAELRIGP
;
A
#
# COMPACT_ATOMS: atom_id res chain seq x y z
N ALA A 1 24.10 -13.54 26.15
CA ALA A 1 22.71 -13.92 26.50
C ALA A 1 21.85 -12.67 26.30
N THR A 2 21.01 -12.63 25.26
CA THR A 2 20.10 -11.49 25.03
C THR A 2 18.86 -11.71 25.90
N GLY A 3 18.70 -10.88 26.93
CA GLY A 3 17.70 -11.05 28.00
C GLY A 3 16.28 -10.62 27.65
N VAL A 4 15.72 -11.16 26.57
CA VAL A 4 14.28 -11.03 26.26
C VAL A 4 13.70 -12.44 26.25
N GLY A 5 13.06 -12.84 27.35
CA GLY A 5 12.45 -14.16 27.46
C GLY A 5 11.23 -14.24 26.55
N TRP A 6 11.21 -15.22 25.65
CA TRP A 6 9.99 -15.55 24.91
C TRP A 6 9.01 -16.16 25.92
N VAL A 7 7.97 -15.40 26.28
CA VAL A 7 7.04 -15.78 27.36
C VAL A 7 5.88 -16.61 26.82
N TYR A 8 5.35 -16.25 25.66
CA TYR A 8 4.18 -16.90 25.07
C TYR A 8 4.22 -16.82 23.54
N GLU A 9 3.97 -17.95 22.89
CA GLU A 9 3.88 -18.09 21.44
C GLU A 9 2.48 -18.60 21.06
N TYR A 10 1.95 -18.10 19.95
CA TYR A 10 0.68 -18.56 19.39
C TYR A 10 0.72 -18.54 17.86
N ALA A 11 -0.23 -19.25 17.26
CA ALA A 11 -0.45 -19.25 15.83
C ALA A 11 -1.89 -18.84 15.51
N LEU A 12 -2.06 -18.01 14.48
CA LEU A 12 -3.37 -17.71 13.91
C LEU A 12 -3.72 -18.74 12.85
N VAL A 13 -4.87 -19.39 13.01
CA VAL A 13 -5.34 -20.44 12.10
C VAL A 13 -6.83 -20.27 11.84
N ASP A 14 -7.20 -20.10 10.58
CA ASP A 14 -8.60 -20.17 10.14
C ASP A 14 -8.88 -21.51 9.45
N ARG A 15 -9.62 -22.38 10.12
CA ARG A 15 -10.00 -23.71 9.59
C ARG A 15 -11.14 -23.66 8.57
N THR A 16 -11.82 -22.52 8.45
CA THR A 16 -12.92 -22.34 7.50
C THR A 16 -12.43 -22.00 6.09
N GLY A 17 -11.16 -21.58 5.97
CA GLY A 17 -10.56 -21.15 4.71
C GLY A 17 -11.04 -19.79 4.22
N LYS A 18 -11.74 -19.01 5.06
CA LYS A 18 -12.23 -17.67 4.71
C LYS A 18 -11.12 -16.62 4.71
N ASN A 19 -10.08 -16.84 5.52
CA ASN A 19 -8.93 -15.95 5.64
C ASN A 19 -7.66 -16.62 5.13
N ASP A 20 -6.93 -15.92 4.27
CA ASP A 20 -5.60 -16.32 3.83
C ASP A 20 -4.50 -15.86 4.80
N LEU A 21 -3.25 -16.27 4.53
CA LEU A 21 -2.09 -15.91 5.35
C LEU A 21 -1.84 -14.41 5.42
N SER A 22 -2.24 -13.65 4.39
CA SER A 22 -2.05 -12.20 4.36
C SER A 22 -3.04 -11.47 5.24
N GLN A 23 -4.28 -11.96 5.30
CA GLN A 23 -5.32 -11.45 6.17
C GLN A 23 -5.00 -11.78 7.63
N LEU A 24 -4.56 -13.01 7.92
CA LEU A 24 -4.12 -13.38 9.27
C LEU A 24 -2.90 -12.59 9.72
N ARG A 25 -1.92 -12.37 8.83
CA ARG A 25 -0.77 -11.50 9.11
C ARG A 25 -1.19 -10.06 9.36
N SER A 26 -2.14 -9.55 8.58
CA SER A 26 -2.68 -8.20 8.77
C SER A 26 -3.41 -8.05 10.11
N LEU A 27 -4.21 -9.05 10.50
CA LEU A 27 -4.85 -9.10 11.81
C LEU A 27 -3.81 -9.10 12.94
N GLN A 28 -2.73 -9.86 12.78
CA GLN A 28 -1.64 -9.87 13.74
C GLN A 28 -0.98 -8.50 13.89
N ASP A 29 -0.55 -7.89 12.78
CA ASP A 29 0.26 -6.68 12.80
C ASP A 29 -0.54 -5.42 13.15
N TRP A 30 -1.81 -5.34 12.72
CA TRP A 30 -2.63 -4.13 12.86
C TRP A 30 -3.67 -4.18 13.97
N PHE A 31 -3.85 -5.33 14.63
CA PHE A 31 -4.77 -5.46 15.75
C PHE A 31 -4.10 -6.13 16.95
N LEU A 32 -3.78 -7.43 16.86
CA LEU A 32 -3.34 -8.21 18.03
C LEU A 32 -2.04 -7.68 18.63
N LYS A 33 -1.07 -7.27 17.79
CA LYS A 33 0.19 -6.70 18.25
C LYS A 33 -0.05 -5.47 19.14
N TYR A 34 -0.90 -4.54 18.70
CA TYR A 34 -1.19 -3.33 19.46
C TYR A 34 -1.91 -3.65 20.77
N GLU A 35 -2.93 -4.51 20.73
CA GLU A 35 -3.67 -4.93 21.93
C GLU A 35 -2.74 -5.58 22.97
N LEU A 36 -1.90 -6.53 22.55
CA LEU A 36 -1.00 -7.26 23.45
C LEU A 36 0.14 -6.39 23.99
N GLN A 37 0.63 -5.41 23.21
CA GLN A 37 1.64 -4.47 23.67
C GLN A 37 1.14 -3.52 24.78
N THR A 38 -0.18 -3.38 24.96
CA THR A 38 -0.73 -2.57 26.07
C THR A 38 -0.69 -3.29 27.43
N VAL A 39 -0.44 -4.60 27.45
CA VAL A 39 -0.44 -5.38 28.68
C VAL A 39 0.77 -5.02 29.55
N PRO A 40 0.60 -4.69 30.84
CA PRO A 40 1.71 -4.36 31.72
C PRO A 40 2.77 -5.46 31.76
N GLY A 41 4.04 -5.07 31.58
CA GLY A 41 5.18 -6.00 31.56
C GLY A 41 5.52 -6.59 30.19
N VAL A 42 4.74 -6.29 29.14
CA VAL A 42 5.07 -6.67 27.77
C VAL A 42 5.98 -5.61 27.14
N ALA A 43 7.22 -6.00 26.80
CA ALA A 43 8.17 -5.12 26.14
C ALA A 43 7.99 -5.09 24.61
N GLU A 44 7.72 -6.25 24.01
CA GLU A 44 7.56 -6.40 22.57
C GLU A 44 6.64 -7.57 22.24
N VAL A 45 5.90 -7.44 21.13
CA VAL A 45 5.17 -8.53 20.50
C VAL A 45 5.71 -8.66 19.07
N ALA A 46 6.52 -9.69 18.85
CA ALA A 46 7.15 -9.97 17.57
C ALA A 46 6.26 -10.87 16.71
N THR A 47 6.12 -10.53 15.42
CA THR A 47 5.38 -11.35 14.46
C THR A 47 6.33 -12.30 13.73
N ILE A 48 5.99 -13.58 13.69
CA ILE A 48 6.78 -14.64 13.04
C ILE A 48 5.95 -15.27 11.92
N GLY A 49 6.54 -15.36 10.73
CA GLY A 49 5.88 -15.94 9.56
C GLY A 49 4.72 -15.09 9.02
N GLY A 50 3.77 -15.74 8.33
CA GLY A 50 2.70 -15.07 7.60
C GLY A 50 3.17 -14.40 6.31
N MET A 51 2.24 -13.78 5.58
CA MET A 51 2.53 -13.08 4.32
C MET A 51 2.17 -11.61 4.46
N VAL A 52 3.12 -10.71 4.23
CA VAL A 52 2.80 -9.27 4.21
C VAL A 52 2.19 -8.96 2.86
N LYS A 53 0.99 -8.37 2.83
CA LYS A 53 0.33 -8.00 1.59
C LYS A 53 1.15 -6.93 0.86
N GLN A 54 1.58 -7.22 -0.36
CA GLN A 54 2.30 -6.29 -1.24
C GLN A 54 1.52 -6.06 -2.54
N TYR A 55 1.40 -4.79 -2.93
CA TYR A 55 0.96 -4.42 -4.28
C TYR A 55 2.19 -4.46 -5.20
N GLN A 56 2.24 -5.47 -6.07
CA GLN A 56 3.36 -5.70 -6.97
C GLN A 56 3.05 -5.11 -8.35
N VAL A 57 3.96 -4.27 -8.84
CA VAL A 57 3.94 -3.70 -10.20
C VAL A 57 5.01 -4.41 -11.02
N VAL A 58 4.59 -5.36 -11.86
CA VAL A 58 5.48 -6.15 -12.71
C VAL A 58 5.50 -5.52 -14.10
N VAL A 59 6.51 -4.68 -14.33
CA VAL A 59 6.61 -3.90 -15.57
C VAL A 59 7.13 -4.76 -16.73
N ASP A 60 6.53 -4.61 -17.90
CA ASP A 60 6.96 -5.28 -19.14
C ASP A 60 8.02 -4.45 -19.88
N PRO A 61 9.27 -4.93 -20.01
CA PRO A 61 10.34 -4.19 -20.68
C PRO A 61 10.08 -3.92 -22.16
N ASP A 62 9.33 -4.78 -22.85
CA ASP A 62 9.02 -4.61 -24.27
C ASP A 62 8.01 -3.48 -24.46
N LYS A 63 7.01 -3.40 -23.57
CA LYS A 63 6.06 -2.30 -23.57
C LYS A 63 6.70 -0.97 -23.19
N LEU A 64 7.60 -0.96 -22.21
CA LEU A 64 8.38 0.25 -21.89
C LEU A 64 9.13 0.79 -23.11
N ARG A 65 9.77 -0.09 -23.88
CA ARG A 65 10.44 0.30 -25.12
C ARG A 65 9.47 0.78 -26.19
N ALA A 66 8.35 0.08 -26.39
CA ALA A 66 7.34 0.46 -27.37
C ALA A 66 6.76 1.86 -27.13
N PHE A 67 6.54 2.21 -25.86
CA PHE A 67 6.04 3.52 -25.45
C PHE A 67 7.15 4.56 -25.17
N ASN A 68 8.42 4.19 -25.32
CA ASN A 68 9.57 5.03 -24.97
C ASN A 68 9.52 5.58 -23.53
N ILE A 69 9.09 4.75 -22.58
CA ILE A 69 8.96 5.08 -21.16
C ILE A 69 10.14 4.48 -20.38
N ALA A 70 10.84 5.32 -19.62
CA ALA A 70 11.88 4.85 -18.72
C ALA A 70 11.29 4.24 -17.43
N LEU A 71 11.89 3.18 -16.89
CA LEU A 71 11.47 2.58 -15.61
C LEU A 71 11.45 3.63 -14.46
N ALA A 72 12.39 4.58 -14.47
CA ALA A 72 12.43 5.66 -13.50
C ALA A 72 11.21 6.61 -13.57
N GLN A 73 10.55 6.70 -14.73
CA GLN A 73 9.31 7.46 -14.90
C GLN A 73 8.14 6.73 -14.26
N VAL A 74 8.05 5.40 -14.43
CA VAL A 74 7.04 4.57 -13.76
C VAL A 74 7.12 4.75 -12.24
N ARG A 75 8.32 4.63 -11.66
CA ARG A 75 8.53 4.82 -10.22
C ARG A 75 8.08 6.20 -9.75
N ARG A 76 8.43 7.26 -10.48
CA ARG A 76 8.05 8.63 -10.13
C ARG A 76 6.54 8.85 -10.23
N ALA A 77 5.89 8.30 -11.25
CA ALA A 77 4.45 8.42 -11.43
C ALA A 77 3.67 7.77 -10.28
N ILE A 78 4.06 6.55 -9.87
CA ILE A 78 3.45 5.87 -8.72
C ILE A 78 3.66 6.67 -7.42
N GLN A 79 4.87 7.21 -7.21
CA GLN A 79 5.16 8.01 -6.02
C GLN A 79 4.36 9.33 -5.98
N ALA A 80 4.21 9.99 -7.13
CA ALA A 80 3.45 11.24 -7.23
C ALA A 80 1.93 10.99 -7.11
N GLY A 81 1.45 9.87 -7.63
CA GLY A 81 0.04 9.48 -7.60
C GLY A 81 -0.44 8.87 -6.28
N ASN A 82 0.41 8.80 -5.25
CA ASN A 82 0.07 8.26 -3.94
C ASN A 82 0.38 9.24 -2.81
N GLN A 83 -0.21 10.43 -2.86
CA GLN A 83 0.02 11.51 -1.88
C GLN A 83 -1.28 12.25 -1.56
N GLU A 84 -1.36 12.86 -0.38
CA GLU A 84 -2.43 13.77 0.02
C GLU A 84 -1.86 15.18 0.21
N SER A 85 -2.61 16.20 -0.20
CA SER A 85 -2.20 17.61 -0.06
C SER A 85 -3.33 18.46 0.54
N GLY A 86 -2.97 19.38 1.42
CA GLY A 86 -3.87 20.35 2.02
C GLY A 86 -3.91 21.66 1.22
N GLY A 87 -5.12 22.15 0.93
CA GLY A 87 -5.36 23.39 0.17
C GLY A 87 -5.58 24.64 1.04
N SER A 88 -5.22 24.59 2.34
CA SER A 88 -5.55 25.63 3.33
C SER A 88 -7.06 25.78 3.58
N VAL A 89 -7.48 26.88 4.19
CA VAL A 89 -8.89 27.18 4.49
C VAL A 89 -9.45 28.29 3.60
N ILE A 90 -10.74 28.21 3.29
CA ILE A 90 -11.52 29.28 2.65
C ILE A 90 -12.51 29.81 3.69
N ASP A 91 -12.51 31.12 3.92
CA ASP A 91 -13.48 31.79 4.78
C ASP A 91 -14.75 32.11 3.99
N MET A 92 -15.89 31.57 4.42
CA MET A 92 -17.20 31.86 3.86
C MET A 92 -18.25 31.99 4.97
N GLY A 93 -18.73 33.21 5.19
CA GLY A 93 -19.87 33.48 6.06
C GLY A 93 -19.61 33.13 7.52
N GLU A 94 -18.51 33.64 8.08
CA GLU A 94 -18.06 33.40 9.47
C GLU A 94 -17.68 31.94 9.78
N ALA A 95 -17.43 31.14 8.73
CA ALA A 95 -16.98 29.75 8.86
C ALA A 95 -15.76 29.48 7.97
N GLU A 96 -14.79 28.75 8.53
CA GLU A 96 -13.61 28.28 7.81
C GLU A 96 -13.84 26.88 7.23
N TYR A 97 -13.67 26.74 5.91
CA TYR A 97 -13.79 25.47 5.20
C TYR A 97 -12.40 24.95 4.83
N MET A 98 -12.02 23.80 5.38
CA MET A 98 -10.76 23.14 5.05
C MET A 98 -10.81 22.53 3.65
N VAL A 99 -9.89 22.94 2.78
CA VAL A 99 -9.71 22.34 1.46
C VAL A 99 -8.71 21.20 1.56
N ARG A 100 -9.12 20.01 1.10
CA ARG A 100 -8.29 18.80 1.12
C ARG A 100 -8.36 18.11 -0.24
N ALA A 101 -7.19 17.81 -0.80
CA ALA A 101 -7.06 17.00 -2.01
C ALA A 101 -6.51 15.62 -1.62
N THR A 102 -7.37 14.60 -1.71
CA THR A 102 -6.99 13.20 -1.44
C THR A 102 -6.44 12.54 -2.70
N GLY A 103 -5.30 11.87 -2.59
CA GLY A 103 -4.69 11.13 -3.70
C GLY A 103 -4.01 9.84 -3.27
N TYR A 104 -4.44 9.23 -2.16
CA TYR A 104 -3.93 7.90 -1.77
C TYR A 104 -4.53 6.80 -2.64
N LEU A 105 -3.67 5.88 -3.08
CA LEU A 105 -4.07 4.66 -3.78
C LEU A 105 -4.65 3.67 -2.77
N ARG A 106 -5.88 3.22 -2.98
CA ARG A 106 -6.60 2.32 -2.05
C ARG A 106 -6.57 0.87 -2.50
N GLY A 107 -6.27 0.61 -3.78
CA GLY A 107 -6.26 -0.73 -4.33
C GLY A 107 -5.62 -0.81 -5.72
N LEU A 108 -5.77 -1.99 -6.33
CA LEU A 108 -5.23 -2.27 -7.66
C LEU A 108 -5.87 -1.39 -8.74
N ASP A 109 -7.15 -1.08 -8.61
CA ASP A 109 -7.86 -0.24 -9.58
C ASP A 109 -7.28 1.17 -9.63
N ASP A 110 -7.05 1.80 -8.47
CA ASP A 110 -6.40 3.11 -8.41
C ASP A 110 -4.99 3.05 -9.02
N LEU A 111 -4.23 2.01 -8.67
CA LEU A 111 -2.88 1.79 -9.18
C LEU A 111 -2.88 1.59 -10.71
N SER A 112 -3.88 0.90 -11.24
CA SER A 112 -4.03 0.65 -12.69
C SER A 112 -4.24 1.93 -13.49
N ASN A 113 -4.95 2.89 -12.91
CA ASN A 113 -5.29 4.16 -13.55
C ASN A 113 -4.22 5.24 -13.39
N VAL A 114 -3.06 4.93 -12.79
CA VAL A 114 -1.96 5.89 -12.64
C VAL A 114 -1.43 6.26 -14.04
N PRO A 115 -1.51 7.54 -14.45
CA PRO A 115 -0.97 7.98 -15.73
C PRO A 115 0.56 8.05 -15.68
N ILE A 116 1.21 7.41 -16.64
CA ILE A 116 2.67 7.33 -16.73
C ILE A 116 3.21 8.31 -17.76
N GLY A 117 2.45 8.59 -18.81
CA GLY A 117 2.82 9.49 -19.88
C GLY A 117 1.66 9.75 -20.83
N VAL A 118 1.97 10.35 -21.97
CA VAL A 118 1.01 10.63 -23.04
C VAL A 118 1.66 10.20 -24.35
N ASP A 119 0.90 9.54 -25.22
CA ASP A 119 1.36 9.16 -26.55
C ASP A 119 1.43 10.37 -27.51
N SER A 120 1.87 10.15 -28.75
CA SER A 120 1.96 11.20 -29.77
C SER A 120 0.61 11.81 -30.17
N ASN A 121 -0.49 11.15 -29.87
CA ASN A 121 -1.85 11.54 -30.24
C ASN A 121 -2.61 12.19 -29.07
N GLY A 122 -1.99 12.31 -27.89
CA GLY A 122 -2.63 12.86 -26.70
C GLY A 122 -3.34 11.84 -25.81
N THR A 123 -3.26 10.54 -26.13
CA THR A 123 -3.86 9.48 -25.31
C THR A 123 -2.99 9.22 -24.09
N PRO A 124 -3.55 9.24 -22.87
CA PRO A 124 -2.79 8.91 -21.67
C PRO A 124 -2.38 7.43 -21.69
N ILE A 125 -1.13 7.18 -21.31
CA ILE A 125 -0.60 5.82 -21.12
C ILE A 125 -0.69 5.51 -19.64
N LEU A 126 -1.49 4.51 -19.29
CA LEU A 126 -1.75 4.11 -17.91
C LEU A 126 -0.76 3.04 -17.44
N LEU A 127 -0.67 2.86 -16.13
CA LEU A 127 0.20 1.83 -15.57
C LEU A 127 -0.23 0.42 -16.02
N SER A 128 -1.53 0.19 -16.14
CA SER A 128 -2.09 -1.06 -16.68
C SER A 128 -1.63 -1.39 -18.09
N ASP A 129 -1.28 -0.38 -18.89
CA ASP A 129 -0.89 -0.58 -20.28
C ASP A 129 0.50 -1.22 -20.34
N ILE A 130 1.37 -0.89 -19.39
CA ILE A 130 2.80 -1.24 -19.39
C ILE A 130 3.23 -2.22 -18.29
N ALA A 131 2.33 -2.58 -17.36
CA ALA A 131 2.64 -3.45 -16.23
C ALA A 131 1.49 -4.38 -15.87
N GLU A 132 1.83 -5.59 -15.40
CA GLU A 132 0.92 -6.47 -14.69
C GLU A 132 0.86 -6.04 -13.22
N LEU A 133 -0.36 -5.85 -12.71
CA LEU A 133 -0.62 -5.46 -11.34
C LEU A 133 -1.23 -6.62 -10.58
N ARG A 134 -0.57 -7.03 -9.49
CA ARG A 134 -1.03 -8.15 -8.67
C ARG A 134 -0.78 -7.92 -7.20
N ILE A 135 -1.52 -8.65 -6.37
CA ILE A 135 -1.25 -8.73 -4.95
C ILE A 135 -0.41 -9.98 -4.72
N GLY A 136 0.71 -9.81 -4.03
CA GLY A 136 1.61 -10.89 -3.66
C GLY A 136 2.20 -10.71 -2.26
N PRO A 137 3.01 -11.67 -1.81
CA PRO A 137 3.84 -11.53 -0.61
C PRO A 137 5.02 -10.58 -0.83
#